data_AF-A0A2N0RCK0-F1
#
_entry.id   AF-A0A2N0RCK0-F1
#
_cell.length_a   1.000
_cell.length_b   1.000
_cell.length_c   1.000
_cell.angle_alpha   90.00
_cell.angle_beta   90.00
_cell.angle_gamma   90.00
#
_symmetry.space_group_name_H-M   'P 1'
#
loop_
_entity.id
_entity.type
_entity.pdbx_description
1 polymer ?
#
loop_
_entity_poly.entity_id
_entity_poly.type
_entity_poly.pdbx_seq_one_letter_code
_entity_poly.pdbx_strand_id
1 'polypeptide(L)'
;MTSSEPSENPRKGRCFTEDRKPHILRNEIVENEEENESDSELTTKKQRLNDDQTSIRSIYKNKELEKGYCDKINRSITKAFVMCNIPFSIIENPWFIDLIKTLQLGYDPFSRQVLSGTLLESETSRVNIRIMNELSANNNFTIGKIF
;
A
#
# COMPACT_ATOMS: atom_id res chain seq x y z
N MET A 1 -64.86 47.35 -25.14
CA MET A 1 -63.51 47.48 -24.56
C MET A 1 -62.54 46.95 -25.62
N THR A 2 -62.12 47.84 -26.54
CA THR A 2 -60.72 48.26 -26.80
C THR A 2 -59.86 47.14 -27.41
N SER A 3 -59.67 47.10 -28.74
CA SER A 3 -58.55 47.73 -29.50
C SER A 3 -57.26 46.92 -29.35
N SER A 4 -56.40 46.63 -30.33
CA SER A 4 -56.25 46.72 -31.79
C SER A 4 -54.94 45.95 -32.08
N GLU A 5 -54.77 45.34 -33.25
CA GLU A 5 -53.44 44.91 -33.80
C GLU A 5 -52.51 46.15 -34.03
N PRO A 6 -51.16 46.07 -34.32
CA PRO A 6 -50.47 45.02 -35.12
C PRO A 6 -48.92 44.77 -34.90
N SER A 7 -48.39 43.79 -35.66
CA SER A 7 -47.10 43.75 -36.40
C SER A 7 -45.68 43.77 -35.74
N GLU A 8 -44.79 42.97 -36.37
CA GLU A 8 -43.31 43.03 -36.49
C GLU A 8 -42.39 42.05 -35.69
N ASN A 9 -41.62 41.26 -36.49
CA ASN A 9 -40.44 40.41 -36.19
C ASN A 9 -39.16 41.31 -36.00
N PRO A 10 -37.88 40.85 -35.80
CA PRO A 10 -37.27 39.53 -35.49
C PRO A 10 -36.09 39.58 -34.45
N ARG A 11 -35.41 38.44 -34.22
CA ARG A 11 -33.94 38.22 -33.94
C ARG A 11 -33.50 37.62 -32.57
N LYS A 12 -32.79 36.48 -32.72
CA LYS A 12 -31.55 36.01 -32.04
C LYS A 12 -31.64 35.41 -30.63
N GLY A 13 -31.98 34.11 -30.58
CA GLY A 13 -31.51 33.20 -29.52
C GLY A 13 -30.11 32.66 -29.86
N ARG A 14 -29.18 32.68 -28.90
CA ARG A 14 -27.79 32.19 -29.03
C ARG A 14 -27.77 30.65 -29.03
N CYS A 15 -27.02 30.07 -29.96
CA CYS A 15 -26.63 28.66 -29.99
C CYS A 15 -25.40 28.42 -29.11
N PHE A 16 -25.34 27.25 -28.46
CA PHE A 16 -24.10 26.51 -28.25
C PHE A 16 -24.43 25.01 -28.33
N THR A 17 -23.93 24.35 -29.37
CA THR A 17 -23.94 22.89 -29.54
C THR A 17 -22.53 22.39 -29.20
N GLU A 18 -22.40 21.51 -28.20
CA GLU A 18 -21.21 20.69 -28.03
C GLU A 18 -21.52 19.26 -28.52
N ASP A 19 -20.98 18.92 -29.68
CA ASP A 19 -20.89 17.54 -30.17
C ASP A 19 -19.49 16.99 -29.86
N ARG A 20 -19.45 15.85 -29.17
CA ARG A 20 -18.25 15.08 -28.79
C ARG A 20 -17.50 14.53 -29.99
N LYS A 21 -16.15 14.50 -29.92
CA LYS A 21 -15.34 13.35 -30.38
C LYS A 21 -13.95 13.30 -29.70
N PRO A 22 -13.46 12.11 -29.27
CA PRO A 22 -12.13 11.98 -28.69
C PRO A 22 -11.06 11.80 -29.79
N HIS A 23 -9.88 12.38 -29.59
CA HIS A 23 -8.72 12.20 -30.47
C HIS A 23 -7.61 11.41 -29.78
N ILE A 24 -7.36 10.21 -30.31
CA ILE A 24 -6.15 9.40 -30.12
C ILE A 24 -5.14 9.82 -31.19
N LEU A 25 -3.87 10.02 -30.83
CA LEU A 25 -2.71 9.99 -31.75
C LEU A 25 -1.51 9.50 -30.91
N ARG A 26 -1.06 8.25 -30.99
CA ARG A 26 -0.28 7.55 -32.04
C ARG A 26 1.14 8.14 -32.17
N ASN A 27 2.11 7.41 -31.60
CA ASN A 27 3.54 7.64 -31.77
C ASN A 27 3.96 7.25 -33.19
N GLU A 28 4.73 8.12 -33.86
CA GLU A 28 5.55 7.74 -35.02
C GLU A 28 6.97 8.30 -34.82
N ILE A 29 7.95 7.40 -34.93
CA ILE A 29 9.38 7.70 -35.01
C ILE A 29 9.69 7.87 -36.49
N VAL A 30 10.28 8.99 -36.89
CA VAL A 30 10.99 9.13 -38.18
C VAL A 30 12.27 9.94 -37.95
N GLU A 31 13.34 9.44 -38.58
CA GLU A 31 14.74 9.86 -38.50
C GLU A 31 15.05 11.12 -39.32
N ASN A 32 16.04 11.87 -38.80
CA ASN A 32 17.11 12.66 -39.45
C ASN A 32 16.83 13.87 -40.38
N GLU A 33 17.45 14.97 -39.94
CA GLU A 33 18.31 15.95 -40.65
C GLU A 33 17.74 17.19 -41.39
N GLU A 34 18.44 18.30 -41.08
CA GLU A 34 18.59 19.59 -41.76
C GLU A 34 17.69 20.80 -41.44
N GLU A 35 18.37 21.95 -41.48
CA GLU A 35 18.16 23.22 -40.79
C GLU A 35 17.11 24.15 -41.44
N ASN A 36 16.48 25.01 -40.62
CA ASN A 36 16.47 26.50 -40.73
C ASN A 36 15.15 27.17 -40.26
N GLU A 37 15.32 28.04 -39.26
CA GLU A 37 14.73 29.37 -39.06
C GLU A 37 13.20 29.59 -39.20
N SER A 38 12.54 29.93 -38.09
CA SER A 38 11.82 31.21 -37.95
C SER A 38 11.14 31.36 -36.58
N ASP A 39 11.25 32.57 -36.03
CA ASP A 39 10.72 33.02 -34.75
C ASP A 39 9.20 32.84 -34.60
N SER A 40 8.75 32.37 -33.44
CA SER A 40 7.80 33.16 -32.64
C SER A 40 7.58 32.55 -31.25
N GLU A 41 7.88 33.40 -30.29
CA GLU A 41 7.69 33.29 -28.86
C GLU A 41 6.28 32.80 -28.47
N LEU A 42 6.17 31.55 -28.03
CA LEU A 42 5.08 31.10 -27.15
C LEU A 42 5.69 30.74 -25.81
N THR A 43 5.67 31.71 -24.90
CA THR A 43 6.02 31.54 -23.50
C THR A 43 5.00 30.60 -22.84
N THR A 44 5.21 29.29 -22.99
CA THR A 44 4.62 28.32 -22.09
C THR A 44 5.22 28.60 -20.72
N LYS A 45 4.43 29.23 -19.84
CA LYS A 45 4.73 29.32 -18.41
C LYS A 45 4.87 27.89 -17.90
N LYS A 46 6.09 27.38 -17.94
CA LYS A 46 6.50 26.11 -17.39
C LYS A 46 6.27 26.21 -15.89
N GLN A 47 5.14 25.71 -15.43
CA GLN A 47 4.85 25.61 -14.02
C GLN A 47 5.99 24.76 -13.44
N ARG A 48 6.83 25.39 -12.61
CA ARG A 48 7.90 24.72 -11.88
C ARG A 48 7.21 23.74 -10.95
N LEU A 49 7.13 22.48 -11.36
CA LEU A 49 6.89 21.40 -10.42
C LEU A 49 8.08 21.42 -9.48
N ASN A 50 7.82 21.64 -8.19
CA ASN A 50 8.85 21.50 -7.18
C ASN A 50 9.35 20.05 -7.27
N ASP A 51 10.63 19.85 -7.60
CA ASP A 51 11.26 18.54 -7.74
C ASP A 51 11.33 17.74 -6.41
N ASP A 52 10.73 18.28 -5.35
CA ASP A 52 10.66 17.68 -4.01
C ASP A 52 9.56 16.60 -3.89
N GLN A 53 8.77 16.35 -4.95
CA GLN A 53 7.75 15.32 -4.92
C GLN A 53 8.38 13.93 -5.05
N THR A 54 8.57 13.26 -3.91
CA THR A 54 8.98 11.85 -3.89
C THR A 54 7.92 10.97 -4.52
N SER A 55 8.33 10.14 -5.47
CA SER A 55 7.46 9.13 -6.07
C SER A 55 6.86 8.27 -4.96
N ILE A 56 5.57 7.96 -5.02
CA ILE A 56 4.93 7.00 -4.10
C ILE A 56 5.75 5.69 -4.05
N ARG A 57 6.36 5.30 -5.18
CA ARG A 57 7.20 4.10 -5.28
C ARG A 57 8.48 4.18 -4.43
N SER A 58 9.04 5.37 -4.16
CA SER A 58 10.22 5.52 -3.30
C SER A 58 9.88 5.32 -1.81
N ILE A 59 8.66 5.65 -1.39
CA ILE A 59 8.18 5.41 -0.02
C ILE A 59 8.14 3.90 0.29
N TYR A 60 7.77 3.09 -0.69
CA TYR A 60 7.68 1.63 -0.55
C TYR A 60 8.98 0.88 -0.85
N LYS A 61 9.92 1.48 -1.58
CA LYS A 61 11.05 0.72 -2.11
C LYS A 61 12.16 0.40 -1.11
N ASN A 62 12.43 1.24 -0.11
CA ASN A 62 13.67 1.11 0.69
C ASN A 62 13.56 1.72 2.09
N LYS A 63 12.51 1.40 2.86
CA LYS A 63 12.54 1.69 4.29
C LYS A 63 12.94 0.42 5.02
N GLU A 64 14.15 0.40 5.57
CA GLU A 64 14.57 -0.61 6.53
C GLU A 64 13.49 -0.70 7.61
N LEU A 65 13.00 -1.92 7.86
CA LEU A 65 11.88 -2.09 8.77
C LEU A 65 12.35 -1.78 10.19
N GLU A 66 11.53 -0.98 10.88
CA GLU A 66 11.75 -0.75 12.30
C GLU A 66 11.80 -2.09 13.04
N LYS A 67 12.83 -2.29 13.86
CA LYS A 67 13.08 -3.55 14.57
C LYS A 67 11.83 -4.05 15.32
N GLY A 68 11.10 -3.14 15.98
CA GLY A 68 9.87 -3.48 16.69
C GLY A 68 8.74 -3.99 15.80
N TYR A 69 8.71 -3.60 14.51
CA TYR A 69 7.76 -4.13 13.54
C TYR A 69 8.16 -5.53 13.07
N CYS A 70 9.45 -5.77 12.82
CA CYS A 70 9.96 -7.12 12.53
C CYS A 70 9.64 -8.10 13.66
N ASP A 71 9.82 -7.72 14.92
CA ASP A 71 9.51 -8.57 16.07
C ASP A 71 8.01 -8.94 16.13
N LYS A 72 7.13 -8.02 15.73
CA LYS A 72 5.68 -8.29 15.63
C LYS A 72 5.38 -9.29 14.52
N ILE A 73 6.04 -9.15 13.36
CA ILE A 73 5.92 -10.13 12.26
C ILE A 73 6.41 -11.49 12.74
N ASN A 74 7.61 -11.57 13.33
CA ASN A 74 8.20 -12.81 13.81
C ASN A 74 7.28 -13.55 14.77
N ARG A 75 6.70 -12.80 15.71
CA ARG A 75 5.74 -13.32 16.66
C ARG A 75 4.49 -13.87 15.98
N SER A 76 3.96 -13.14 15.00
CA SER A 76 2.74 -13.53 14.29
C SER A 76 2.96 -14.79 13.47
N ILE A 77 4.10 -14.88 12.78
CA ILE A 77 4.52 -16.08 12.04
C ILE A 77 4.68 -17.26 13.01
N THR A 78 5.43 -17.08 14.10
CA THR A 78 5.68 -18.16 15.09
C THR A 78 4.37 -18.75 15.61
N LYS A 79 3.42 -17.89 15.97
CA LYS A 79 2.09 -18.34 16.41
C LYS A 79 1.33 -19.08 15.32
N ALA A 80 1.33 -18.57 14.08
CA ALA A 80 0.64 -19.24 12.98
C ALA A 80 1.20 -20.65 12.74
N PHE A 81 2.53 -20.81 12.79
CA PHE A 81 3.15 -22.13 12.63
C PHE A 81 2.75 -23.11 13.74
N VAL A 82 2.74 -22.66 15.00
CA VAL A 82 2.35 -23.50 16.13
C VAL A 82 0.86 -23.84 16.10
N MET A 83 0.00 -22.83 15.92
CA MET A 83 -1.46 -22.99 16.02
C MET A 83 -2.02 -23.79 14.84
N CYS A 84 -1.44 -23.67 13.66
CA CYS A 84 -1.84 -24.42 12.46
C CYS A 84 -1.03 -25.70 12.26
N ASN A 85 -0.14 -26.06 13.20
CA ASN A 85 0.75 -27.21 13.12
C ASN A 85 1.54 -27.29 11.79
N ILE A 86 2.01 -26.14 11.30
CA ILE A 86 2.76 -26.05 10.06
C ILE A 86 4.19 -26.53 10.36
N PRO A 87 4.72 -27.49 9.57
CA PRO A 87 6.11 -27.90 9.72
C PRO A 87 7.06 -26.71 9.58
N PHE A 88 8.00 -26.56 10.52
CA PHE A 88 8.96 -25.45 10.47
C PHE A 88 9.82 -25.47 9.20
N SER A 89 9.85 -26.56 8.45
CA SER A 89 10.47 -26.61 7.12
C SER A 89 9.95 -25.62 6.11
N ILE A 90 8.70 -25.20 6.27
CA ILE A 90 8.05 -24.33 5.31
C ILE A 90 8.65 -22.92 5.34
N ILE A 91 9.23 -22.46 6.45
CA ILE A 91 9.80 -21.10 6.56
C ILE A 91 10.98 -20.87 5.61
N GLU A 92 11.73 -21.92 5.29
CA GLU A 92 12.87 -21.91 4.37
C GLU A 92 12.49 -22.26 2.94
N ASN A 93 11.20 -22.58 2.68
CA ASN A 93 10.76 -22.91 1.34
C ASN A 93 10.80 -21.65 0.45
N PRO A 94 11.39 -21.69 -0.76
CA PRO A 94 11.48 -20.54 -1.65
C PRO A 94 10.14 -19.88 -1.96
N TRP A 95 9.06 -20.65 -2.13
CA TRP A 95 7.73 -20.10 -2.37
C TRP A 95 7.15 -19.40 -1.14
N PHE A 96 7.48 -19.87 0.05
CA PHE A 96 7.08 -19.20 1.28
C PHE A 96 7.87 -17.91 1.48
N ILE A 97 9.18 -17.91 1.18
CA ILE A 97 10.00 -16.70 1.21
C ILE A 97 9.46 -15.66 0.23
N ASP A 98 9.14 -16.09 -1.01
CA ASP A 98 8.55 -15.22 -2.02
C ASP A 98 7.19 -14.65 -1.59
N LEU A 99 6.33 -15.48 -0.98
CA LEU A 99 5.09 -15.02 -0.35
C LEU A 99 5.34 -13.92 0.68
N ILE A 100 6.30 -14.13 1.57
CA ILE A 100 6.63 -13.14 2.61
C ILE A 100 7.19 -11.86 2.01
N LYS A 101 8.08 -11.94 1.01
CA LYS A 101 8.63 -10.76 0.31
C LYS A 101 7.56 -10.01 -0.49
N THR A 102 6.57 -10.71 -1.03
CA THR A 102 5.41 -10.12 -1.71
C THR A 102 4.53 -9.33 -0.72
N LEU A 103 4.34 -9.88 0.48
CA LEU A 103 3.58 -9.20 1.55
C LEU A 103 4.37 -8.05 2.18
N GLN A 104 5.67 -8.23 2.37
CA GLN A 104 6.54 -7.24 2.99
C GLN A 104 7.98 -7.33 2.44
N LEU A 105 8.29 -6.45 1.49
CA LEU A 105 9.57 -6.44 0.76
C LEU A 105 10.79 -6.27 1.66
N GLY A 106 10.68 -5.40 2.67
CA GLY A 106 11.78 -5.09 3.60
C GLY A 106 11.99 -6.11 4.71
N TYR A 107 11.17 -7.17 4.78
CA TYR A 107 11.26 -8.18 5.82
C TYR A 107 12.07 -9.38 5.35
N ASP A 108 12.97 -9.86 6.20
CA ASP A 108 13.74 -11.06 5.93
C ASP A 108 13.28 -12.22 6.82
N PRO A 109 12.77 -13.32 6.24
CA PRO A 109 12.40 -14.50 7.01
C PRO A 109 13.59 -15.10 7.76
N PHE A 110 13.38 -15.49 9.00
CA PHE A 110 14.38 -16.21 9.80
C PHE A 110 14.47 -17.69 9.44
N SER A 111 15.57 -18.33 9.84
CA SER A 111 15.74 -19.77 9.61
C SER A 111 14.83 -20.62 10.49
N ARG A 112 14.69 -21.89 10.12
CA ARG A 112 13.96 -22.88 10.91
C ARG A 112 14.52 -23.06 12.30
N GLN A 113 15.86 -23.01 12.47
CA GLN A 113 16.47 -23.18 13.78
C GLN A 113 16.12 -22.00 14.70
N VAL A 114 16.10 -20.78 14.16
CA VAL A 114 15.69 -19.58 14.88
C VAL A 114 14.20 -19.65 15.25
N LEU A 115 13.36 -20.13 14.32
CA LEU A 115 11.93 -20.33 14.59
C LEU A 115 11.67 -21.35 15.71
N SER A 116 12.24 -22.54 15.57
CA SER A 116 12.00 -23.68 16.49
C SER A 116 12.71 -23.54 17.83
N GLY A 117 13.81 -22.79 17.89
CA GLY A 117 14.54 -22.50 19.11
C GLY A 117 14.09 -21.19 19.73
N THR A 118 14.79 -20.11 19.39
CA THR A 118 14.72 -18.83 20.11
C THR A 118 13.33 -18.21 20.09
N LEU A 119 12.66 -18.18 18.94
CA LEU A 119 11.33 -17.56 18.82
C LEU A 119 10.27 -18.36 19.60
N LEU A 120 10.26 -19.68 19.44
CA LEU A 120 9.33 -20.55 20.14
C LEU A 120 9.53 -20.51 21.67
N GLU A 121 10.78 -20.55 22.14
CA GLU A 121 11.11 -20.46 23.56
C GLU A 121 10.72 -19.10 24.15
N SER A 122 10.94 -18.02 23.40
CA SER A 122 10.54 -16.68 23.82
C SER A 122 9.02 -16.54 23.97
N GLU A 123 8.24 -17.08 23.04
CA GLU A 123 6.77 -17.05 23.12
C GLU A 123 6.25 -17.98 24.22
N THR A 124 6.88 -19.14 24.42
CA THR A 124 6.55 -20.05 25.53
C THR A 124 6.76 -19.37 26.88
N SER A 125 7.90 -18.69 27.06
CA SER A 125 8.22 -17.93 28.27
C SER A 125 7.21 -16.81 28.52
N ARG A 126 6.83 -16.06 27.48
CA ARG A 126 5.82 -15.00 27.57
C ARG A 126 4.46 -15.52 27.98
N VAL A 127 4.02 -16.63 27.39
CA VAL A 127 2.75 -17.28 27.74
C VAL A 127 2.79 -17.78 29.18
N ASN A 128 3.90 -18.40 29.60
CA ASN A 128 4.05 -18.88 30.97
C ASN A 128 3.99 -17.73 31.99
N ILE A 129 4.72 -16.64 31.76
CA ILE A 129 4.66 -15.44 32.61
C ILE A 129 3.23 -14.90 32.69
N ARG A 130 2.53 -14.83 31.55
CA ARG A 130 1.14 -14.35 31.52
C ARG A 130 0.22 -15.25 32.36
N ILE A 131 0.32 -16.57 32.21
CA ILE A 131 -0.46 -17.54 32.99
C ILE A 131 -0.17 -17.40 34.47
N MET A 132 1.10 -17.29 34.86
CA MET A 132 1.50 -17.11 36.25
C MET A 132 0.97 -15.81 36.85
N ASN A 133 1.02 -14.71 36.08
CA ASN A 133 0.45 -13.43 36.49
C ASN A 133 -1.06 -13.53 36.70
N GLU A 134 -1.79 -14.13 35.74
CA GLU A 134 -3.23 -14.35 35.85
C GLU A 134 -3.58 -15.25 37.06
N LEU A 135 -2.83 -16.32 37.29
CA LEU A 135 -3.02 -17.21 38.43
C LEU A 135 -2.76 -16.49 39.77
N SER A 136 -1.70 -15.67 39.83
CA SER A 136 -1.35 -14.90 41.02
C SER A 136 -2.34 -13.78 41.35
N ALA A 137 -3.04 -13.25 40.35
CA ALA A 137 -4.08 -12.23 40.51
C ALA A 137 -5.46 -12.84 40.87
N ASN A 138 -5.62 -14.13 40.62
CA ASN A 138 -6.85 -14.89 40.87
C ASN A 138 -6.81 -15.62 42.24
N ASN A 139 -6.37 -14.93 43.29
CA ASN A 139 -6.12 -15.40 44.66
C ASN A 139 -7.33 -16.09 45.35
N ASN A 140 -8.51 -16.06 44.72
CA ASN A 140 -9.76 -16.62 45.23
C ASN A 140 -10.00 -18.08 44.79
N PHE A 141 -9.14 -18.68 43.97
CA PHE A 141 -9.19 -20.12 43.70
C PHE A 141 -8.36 -20.90 44.74
N THR A 142 -8.80 -20.90 45.99
CA THR A 142 -8.39 -21.96 46.91
C THR A 142 -8.93 -23.27 46.35
N ILE A 143 -8.04 -24.10 45.79
CA ILE A 143 -8.33 -25.52 45.56
C ILE A 143 -8.66 -26.07 46.95
N GLY A 144 -9.95 -26.17 47.24
CA GLY A 144 -10.46 -26.73 48.48
C GLY A 144 -9.88 -28.12 48.60
N LYS A 145 -9.05 -28.35 49.62
CA LYS A 145 -8.66 -29.69 50.05
C LYS A 145 -9.95 -30.39 50.45
N ILE A 146 -10.51 -31.18 49.54
CA ILE A 146 -11.55 -32.16 49.86
C ILE A 146 -10.80 -33.29 50.55
N PHE A 147 -10.79 -33.24 51.89
CA PHE A 147 -10.46 -34.37 52.75
C PHE A 147 -11.75 -35.12 53.11
#